data_AF-A0A350XLW8-F1
#
_entry.id   AF-A0A350XLW8-F1
#
_cell.length_a   1.000
_cell.length_b   1.000
_cell.length_c   1.000
_cell.angle_alpha   90.00
_cell.angle_beta   90.00
_cell.angle_gamma   90.00
#
_symmetry.space_group_name_H-M   'P 1'
#
loop_
_entity.id
_entity.type
_entity.pdbx_description
1 polymer ?
#
loop_
_entity_poly.entity_id
_entity_poly.type
_entity_poly.pdbx_seq_one_letter_code
_entity_poly.pdbx_strand_id
1 'polypeptide(L)'
;MLKTIKSFFNPLRIKIPFLLDIIIVSDPEKIKKIENSGAVDRLHAYDTASLPGWVKFYFRSTKFHDDKRDLWFCPFESTANPTYQPRRAYLEEKVATSYSQEDVKTIAELLKNNASDEVLAHAMVQVVNQRFFGEEIPLHITKTANNTVQKFTEAILPWKYIRGRKAQQEIMNYCEHHLAKDVHILDVGHNIGEVVQATAGGLRKLKDNLDKPVEEIFTEHPLTPQAPRIAIASSTFDGMLSSPTTPGKTVVLMQIGKAAAKTHDIFFSFGAGSSERACVFKDFFLAFMKDLQKELQRIAAL
;
A
#
# COMPACT_ATOMS: atom_id res chain seq x y z
N MET A 1 -1.69 13.30 -33.62
CA MET A 1 -1.71 11.84 -33.35
C MET A 1 -0.35 11.45 -32.78
N LEU A 2 -0.17 11.53 -31.47
CA LEU A 2 1.11 11.24 -30.82
C LEU A 2 1.34 9.72 -30.82
N LYS A 3 2.33 9.27 -31.60
CA LYS A 3 2.82 7.89 -31.61
C LYS A 3 3.31 7.55 -30.21
N THR A 4 2.54 6.71 -29.50
CA THR A 4 2.96 6.09 -28.25
C THR A 4 4.21 5.27 -28.54
N ILE A 5 5.35 5.68 -27.99
CA ILE A 5 6.59 4.89 -28.05
C ILE A 5 6.28 3.56 -27.33
N LYS A 6 6.08 2.49 -28.10
CA LYS A 6 5.98 1.13 -27.56
C LYS A 6 7.31 0.82 -26.88
N SER A 7 7.28 0.73 -25.54
CA SER A 7 8.41 0.19 -24.78
C SER A 7 8.64 -1.26 -25.22
N PHE A 8 9.76 -1.50 -25.91
CA PHE A 8 10.13 -2.82 -26.44
C PHE A 8 10.39 -3.88 -25.35
N PHE A 9 10.47 -3.48 -24.06
CA PHE A 9 10.84 -4.35 -22.94
C PHE A 9 9.81 -4.40 -21.81
N ASN A 10 8.60 -3.91 -22.04
CA ASN A 10 7.52 -3.94 -21.04
C ASN A 10 6.41 -4.85 -21.55
N PRO A 11 6.06 -5.95 -20.89
CA PRO A 11 6.56 -6.37 -19.58
C PRO A 11 7.99 -6.93 -19.60
N LEU A 12 8.76 -6.66 -18.55
CA LEU A 12 10.09 -7.24 -18.31
C LEU A 12 9.93 -8.51 -17.48
N ARG A 13 10.43 -9.65 -17.97
CA ARG A 13 10.45 -10.89 -17.19
C ARG A 13 11.85 -11.21 -16.70
N ILE A 14 11.99 -11.41 -15.39
CA ILE A 14 13.20 -11.91 -14.74
C ILE A 14 12.91 -13.35 -14.30
N LYS A 15 13.60 -14.31 -14.89
CA LYS A 15 13.41 -15.74 -14.60
C LYS A 15 14.74 -16.39 -14.23
N ILE A 16 14.86 -16.76 -12.96
CA ILE A 16 15.94 -17.62 -12.44
C ILE A 16 15.31 -18.98 -12.16
N PRO A 17 15.67 -20.04 -12.90
CA PRO A 17 15.09 -21.36 -12.73
C PRO A 17 15.00 -21.80 -11.27
N PHE A 18 13.85 -22.32 -10.86
CA PHE A 18 13.52 -22.80 -9.51
C PHE A 18 13.56 -21.76 -8.37
N LEU A 19 14.10 -20.57 -8.60
CA LEU A 19 14.29 -19.55 -7.58
C LEU A 19 13.29 -18.40 -7.71
N LEU A 20 13.14 -17.84 -8.91
CA LEU A 20 12.45 -16.58 -9.11
C LEU A 20 11.84 -16.49 -10.51
N ASP A 21 10.59 -16.08 -10.59
CA ASP A 21 9.91 -15.79 -11.85
C ASP A 21 9.03 -14.56 -11.63
N ILE A 22 9.54 -13.40 -12.03
CA ILE A 22 8.91 -12.10 -11.81
C ILE A 22 8.67 -11.42 -13.14
N ILE A 23 7.48 -10.87 -13.31
CA ILE A 23 7.12 -10.02 -14.43
C ILE A 23 6.90 -8.61 -13.91
N ILE A 24 7.65 -7.64 -14.40
CA ILE A 24 7.51 -6.23 -14.06
C ILE A 24 6.79 -5.53 -15.21
N VAL A 25 5.66 -4.89 -14.91
CA VAL A 25 4.83 -4.18 -15.88
C VAL A 25 4.58 -2.76 -15.40
N SER A 26 4.83 -1.77 -16.25
CA SER A 26 4.60 -0.34 -15.91
C SER A 26 3.74 0.40 -16.92
N ASP A 27 3.29 -0.26 -17.98
CA ASP A 27 2.42 0.38 -18.96
C ASP A 27 0.96 0.27 -18.48
N PRO A 28 0.21 1.37 -18.36
CA PRO A 28 -1.15 1.40 -17.79
C PRO A 28 -2.12 0.42 -18.46
N GLU A 29 -2.12 0.39 -19.80
CA GLU A 29 -3.02 -0.49 -20.57
C GLU A 29 -2.65 -1.96 -20.37
N LYS A 30 -1.35 -2.28 -20.28
CA LYS A 30 -0.89 -3.63 -19.95
C LYS A 30 -1.23 -4.04 -18.53
N ILE A 31 -1.14 -3.12 -17.56
CA ILE A 31 -1.57 -3.36 -16.17
C ILE A 31 -3.07 -3.72 -16.15
N LYS A 32 -3.92 -2.88 -16.75
CA LYS A 32 -5.37 -3.12 -16.83
C LYS A 32 -5.67 -4.45 -17.52
N LYS A 33 -5.00 -4.74 -18.63
CA LYS A 33 -5.16 -6.01 -19.36
C LYS A 33 -4.79 -7.22 -18.51
N ILE A 34 -3.67 -7.18 -17.80
CA ILE A 34 -3.25 -8.28 -16.91
C ILE A 34 -4.26 -8.44 -15.77
N GLU A 35 -4.64 -7.35 -15.09
CA GLU A 35 -5.57 -7.36 -13.97
C GLU A 35 -6.94 -7.96 -14.36
N ASN A 36 -7.41 -7.67 -15.58
CA ASN A 36 -8.70 -8.13 -16.10
C ASN A 36 -8.62 -9.48 -16.84
N SER A 37 -7.45 -10.11 -16.92
CA SER A 37 -7.26 -11.34 -17.71
C SER A 37 -7.88 -12.59 -17.09
N GLY A 38 -8.22 -12.56 -15.80
CA GLY A 38 -8.59 -13.76 -15.02
C GLY A 38 -7.44 -14.75 -14.81
N ALA A 39 -6.24 -14.50 -15.34
CA ALA A 39 -5.09 -15.39 -15.22
C ALA A 39 -4.16 -15.05 -14.04
N VAL A 40 -4.44 -13.94 -13.34
CA VAL A 40 -3.74 -13.52 -12.12
C VAL A 40 -4.73 -13.21 -11.01
N ASP A 41 -4.28 -13.36 -9.78
CA ASP A 41 -5.01 -12.95 -8.58
C ASP A 41 -4.05 -12.35 -7.54
N ARG A 42 -4.57 -11.96 -6.38
CA ARG A 42 -3.78 -11.53 -5.23
C ARG A 42 -2.88 -12.66 -4.74
N LEU A 43 -1.80 -12.31 -4.03
CA LEU A 43 -0.77 -13.28 -3.64
C LEU A 43 -1.35 -14.47 -2.86
N HIS A 44 -2.26 -14.20 -1.92
CA HIS A 44 -2.88 -15.23 -1.08
C HIS A 44 -4.10 -15.90 -1.74
N ALA A 45 -4.08 -16.03 -3.07
CA ALA A 45 -4.93 -16.99 -3.79
C ALA A 45 -4.41 -18.44 -3.64
N TYR A 46 -3.16 -18.59 -3.19
CA TYR A 46 -2.57 -19.84 -2.77
C TYR A 46 -2.22 -19.75 -1.28
N ASP A 47 -2.36 -20.86 -0.56
CA ASP A 47 -1.91 -20.96 0.83
C ASP A 47 -0.45 -20.52 0.97
N THR A 48 -0.14 -19.84 2.07
CA THR A 48 1.21 -19.32 2.36
C THR A 48 2.31 -20.35 2.10
N ALA A 49 2.11 -21.61 2.53
CA ALA A 49 3.11 -22.67 2.38
C ALA A 49 3.51 -22.92 0.91
N SER A 50 2.55 -22.76 -0.01
CA SER A 50 2.67 -23.01 -1.44
C SER A 50 3.26 -21.83 -2.22
N LEU A 51 3.38 -20.65 -1.59
CA LEU A 51 3.97 -19.48 -2.25
C LEU A 51 5.47 -19.68 -2.55
N PRO A 52 6.00 -18.98 -3.58
CA PRO A 52 7.42 -19.02 -3.89
C PRO A 52 8.29 -18.67 -2.68
N GLY A 53 9.43 -19.36 -2.53
CA GLY A 53 10.31 -19.19 -1.36
C GLY A 53 10.74 -17.74 -1.12
N TRP A 54 11.02 -16.99 -2.18
CA TRP A 54 11.39 -15.57 -2.08
C TRP A 54 10.23 -14.68 -1.63
N VAL A 55 8.99 -15.02 -2.00
CA VAL A 55 7.77 -14.30 -1.55
C VAL A 55 7.62 -14.51 -0.05
N LYS A 56 7.67 -15.77 0.41
CA LYS A 56 7.61 -16.11 1.83
C LYS A 56 8.71 -15.41 2.63
N PHE A 57 9.94 -15.43 2.12
CA PHE A 57 11.06 -14.75 2.74
C PHE A 57 10.78 -13.24 2.87
N TYR A 58 10.44 -12.56 1.77
CA TYR A 58 10.21 -11.12 1.79
C TYR A 58 9.07 -10.72 2.73
N PHE A 59 7.87 -11.26 2.51
CA PHE A 59 6.65 -10.83 3.19
C PHE A 59 6.67 -11.06 4.70
N ARG A 60 7.37 -12.10 5.16
CA ARG A 60 7.58 -12.41 6.58
C ARG A 60 8.18 -11.28 7.41
N SER A 61 8.85 -10.31 6.79
CA SER A 61 9.42 -9.13 7.46
C SER A 61 8.65 -7.83 7.23
N THR A 62 7.58 -7.89 6.44
CA THR A 62 6.80 -6.73 6.03
C THR A 62 5.56 -6.55 6.91
N LYS A 63 4.95 -5.38 6.81
CA LYS A 63 3.65 -5.08 7.42
C LYS A 63 2.43 -5.74 6.75
N PHE A 64 2.64 -6.58 5.74
CA PHE A 64 1.58 -7.17 4.92
C PHE A 64 1.25 -8.63 5.28
N HIS A 65 2.08 -9.28 6.10
CA HIS A 65 1.91 -10.67 6.53
C HIS A 65 2.32 -10.81 8.00
N ASP A 66 1.49 -11.48 8.80
CA ASP A 66 1.85 -11.93 10.14
C ASP A 66 2.20 -13.42 10.08
N ASP A 67 3.50 -13.73 10.09
CA ASP A 67 3.97 -15.10 9.90
C ASP A 67 3.66 -16.04 11.06
N LYS A 68 3.38 -15.50 12.27
CA LYS A 68 3.07 -16.31 13.44
C LYS A 68 1.63 -16.82 13.41
N ARG A 69 0.71 -15.98 12.94
CA ARG A 69 -0.74 -16.27 12.89
C ARG A 69 -1.23 -16.62 11.48
N ASP A 70 -0.34 -16.54 10.49
CA ASP A 70 -0.59 -16.69 9.06
C ASP A 70 -1.73 -15.81 8.53
N LEU A 71 -1.72 -14.54 8.93
CA LEU A 71 -2.69 -13.56 8.48
C LEU A 71 -2.11 -12.76 7.32
N TRP A 72 -2.93 -12.44 6.31
CA TRP A 72 -2.56 -11.56 5.20
C TRP A 72 -3.38 -10.27 5.17
N PHE A 73 -2.72 -9.18 4.78
CA PHE A 73 -3.39 -7.89 4.61
C PHE A 73 -4.45 -7.99 3.51
N CYS A 74 -5.64 -7.45 3.74
CA CYS A 74 -6.84 -7.67 2.92
C CYS A 74 -6.61 -7.50 1.39
N PRO A 75 -5.92 -6.45 0.90
CA PRO A 75 -5.55 -6.33 -0.53
C PRO A 75 -4.68 -7.44 -1.13
N PHE A 76 -4.11 -8.34 -0.33
CA PHE A 76 -3.37 -9.52 -0.77
C PHE A 76 -4.20 -10.81 -0.76
N GLU A 77 -5.41 -10.78 -0.21
CA GLU A 77 -6.36 -11.90 -0.20
C GLU A 77 -7.16 -11.94 -1.50
N SER A 78 -7.41 -13.14 -2.01
CA SER A 78 -8.30 -13.31 -3.17
C SER A 78 -9.69 -12.74 -2.85
N THR A 79 -10.31 -12.07 -3.83
CA THR A 79 -11.70 -11.63 -3.70
C THR A 79 -12.70 -12.79 -3.61
N ALA A 80 -12.26 -14.01 -3.97
CA ALA A 80 -13.04 -15.24 -3.80
C ALA A 80 -12.99 -15.78 -2.36
N ASN A 81 -12.11 -15.27 -1.50
CA ASN A 81 -12.07 -15.66 -0.09
C ASN A 81 -13.36 -15.18 0.60
N PRO A 82 -14.13 -16.07 1.28
CA PRO A 82 -15.39 -15.69 1.93
C PRO A 82 -15.24 -14.57 2.97
N THR A 83 -14.06 -14.41 3.55
CA THR A 83 -13.77 -13.36 4.54
C THR A 83 -13.43 -12.00 3.92
N TYR A 84 -13.15 -11.94 2.61
CA TYR A 84 -12.70 -10.71 1.95
C TYR A 84 -13.73 -9.59 2.02
N GLN A 85 -14.97 -9.85 1.57
CA GLN A 85 -16.01 -8.83 1.51
C GLN A 85 -16.40 -8.30 2.90
N PRO A 86 -16.61 -9.16 3.93
CA PRO A 86 -16.84 -8.68 5.29
C PRO A 86 -15.69 -7.81 5.83
N ARG A 87 -14.43 -8.21 5.61
CA ARG A 87 -13.26 -7.42 6.04
C ARG A 87 -13.19 -6.07 5.33
N ARG A 88 -13.44 -6.06 4.01
CA ARG A 88 -13.48 -4.83 3.22
C ARG A 88 -14.58 -3.88 3.71
N ALA A 89 -15.79 -4.39 3.92
CA ALA A 89 -16.93 -3.60 4.40
C ALA A 89 -16.65 -3.00 5.78
N TYR A 90 -16.05 -3.77 6.70
CA TYR A 90 -15.62 -3.25 8.00
C TYR A 90 -14.62 -2.08 7.86
N LEU A 91 -13.63 -2.20 6.98
CA LEU A 91 -12.69 -1.11 6.74
C LEU A 91 -13.38 0.12 6.13
N GLU A 92 -14.29 -0.07 5.19
CA GLU A 92 -15.08 1.02 4.58
C GLU A 92 -15.94 1.74 5.63
N GLU A 93 -16.59 1.01 6.53
CA GLU A 93 -17.35 1.57 7.65
C GLU A 93 -16.46 2.44 8.56
N LYS A 94 -15.29 1.93 8.95
CA LYS A 94 -14.34 2.70 9.77
C LYS A 94 -13.80 3.92 9.05
N VAL A 95 -13.54 3.81 7.75
CA VAL A 95 -13.09 4.95 6.95
C VAL A 95 -14.15 6.06 6.89
N ALA A 96 -15.44 5.70 6.89
CA ALA A 96 -16.55 6.65 6.85
C ALA A 96 -16.68 7.55 8.11
N THR A 97 -16.09 7.18 9.25
CA THR A 97 -16.04 8.04 10.45
C THR A 97 -15.28 9.36 10.20
N SER A 98 -14.48 9.43 9.12
CA SER A 98 -13.72 10.61 8.68
C SER A 98 -12.75 11.17 9.75
N TYR A 99 -12.25 12.39 9.51
CA TYR A 99 -11.37 13.15 10.40
C TYR A 99 -12.08 14.44 10.83
N SER A 100 -11.61 15.06 11.91
CA SER A 100 -12.10 16.34 12.40
C SER A 100 -11.33 17.52 11.79
N GLN A 101 -11.90 18.73 11.87
CA GLN A 101 -11.17 19.95 11.49
C GLN A 101 -10.00 20.25 12.43
N GLU A 102 -10.05 19.76 13.67
CA GLU A 102 -8.95 19.91 14.62
C GLU A 102 -7.74 19.06 14.20
N ASP A 103 -7.98 17.86 13.65
CA ASP A 103 -6.92 17.04 13.07
C ASP A 103 -6.20 17.78 11.94
N VAL A 104 -6.97 18.43 11.06
CA VAL A 104 -6.42 19.20 9.94
C VAL A 104 -5.54 20.36 10.45
N LYS A 105 -6.04 21.14 11.41
CA LYS A 105 -5.28 22.25 12.02
C LYS A 105 -4.01 21.78 12.70
N THR A 106 -4.11 20.72 13.51
CA THR A 106 -2.97 20.13 14.21
C THR A 106 -1.86 19.75 13.23
N ILE A 107 -2.21 19.05 12.14
CA ILE A 107 -1.23 18.66 11.12
C ILE A 107 -0.68 19.87 10.36
N ALA A 108 -1.52 20.86 10.04
CA ALA A 108 -1.09 22.10 9.39
C ALA A 108 -0.08 22.89 10.24
N GLU A 109 -0.32 23.01 11.54
CA GLU A 109 0.58 23.67 12.49
C GLU A 109 1.91 22.92 12.63
N LEU A 110 1.88 21.59 12.73
CA LEU A 110 3.10 20.78 12.76
C LEU A 110 3.93 20.98 11.48
N LEU A 111 3.28 21.03 10.31
CA LEU A 111 3.94 21.29 9.04
C LEU A 111 4.50 22.72 8.94
N LYS A 112 3.76 23.72 9.44
CA LYS A 112 4.20 25.13 9.51
C LYS A 112 5.45 25.26 10.38
N ASN A 113 5.45 24.62 11.55
CA ASN A 113 6.54 24.65 12.51
C ASN A 113 7.71 23.71 12.16
N ASN A 114 7.66 23.08 10.98
CA ASN A 114 8.67 22.15 10.49
C ASN A 114 8.97 21.01 11.49
N ALA A 115 7.91 20.44 12.08
CA ALA A 115 8.01 19.28 12.95
C ALA A 115 8.75 18.12 12.25
N SER A 116 9.39 17.25 13.03
CA SER A 116 10.10 16.09 12.48
C SER A 116 9.13 15.09 11.85
N ASP A 117 9.63 14.25 10.93
CA ASP A 117 8.83 13.20 10.30
C ASP A 117 8.23 12.23 11.32
N GLU A 118 8.94 11.98 12.43
CA GLU A 118 8.45 11.14 13.53
C GLU A 118 7.21 11.74 14.20
N VAL A 119 7.23 13.06 14.47
CA VAL A 119 6.10 13.76 15.09
C VAL A 119 4.91 13.81 14.14
N LEU A 120 5.14 14.13 12.86
CA LEU A 120 4.09 14.12 11.83
C LEU A 120 3.48 12.72 11.65
N ALA A 121 4.32 11.69 11.58
CA ALA A 121 3.88 10.30 11.46
C ALA A 121 3.02 9.89 12.65
N HIS A 122 3.44 10.19 13.88
CA HIS A 122 2.69 9.85 15.07
C HIS A 122 1.33 10.57 15.12
N ALA A 123 1.29 11.88 14.84
CA ALA A 123 0.04 12.63 14.80
C ALA A 123 -0.92 12.04 13.76
N MET A 124 -0.43 11.72 12.56
CA MET A 124 -1.25 11.08 11.52
C MET A 124 -1.74 9.68 11.90
N VAL A 125 -0.98 8.92 12.68
CA VAL A 125 -1.47 7.63 13.19
C VAL A 125 -2.69 7.86 14.08
N GLN A 126 -2.75 8.93 14.88
CA GLN A 126 -3.96 9.20 15.66
C GLN A 126 -5.14 9.51 14.74
N VAL A 127 -4.96 10.42 13.78
CA VAL A 127 -6.00 10.80 12.80
C VAL A 127 -6.55 9.57 12.05
N VAL A 128 -5.67 8.67 11.63
CA VAL A 128 -6.05 7.53 10.78
C VAL A 128 -6.48 6.31 11.59
N ASN A 129 -5.82 5.99 12.69
CA ASN A 129 -6.00 4.71 13.35
C ASN A 129 -6.80 4.76 14.66
N GLN A 130 -6.97 5.92 15.30
CA GLN A 130 -7.73 6.01 16.56
C GLN A 130 -9.15 5.44 16.44
N ARG A 131 -9.77 5.55 15.25
CA ARG A 131 -11.07 4.95 14.92
C ARG A 131 -11.18 3.43 15.14
N PHE A 132 -10.05 2.73 15.19
CA PHE A 132 -10.00 1.29 15.43
C PHE A 132 -9.79 0.93 16.91
N PHE A 133 -9.11 1.78 17.67
CA PHE A 133 -8.70 1.50 19.05
C PHE A 133 -9.58 2.20 20.10
N GLY A 134 -10.21 3.32 19.75
CA GLY A 134 -10.98 4.14 20.70
C GLY A 134 -10.11 4.90 21.72
N GLU A 135 -8.80 4.69 21.69
CA GLU A 135 -7.78 5.35 22.51
C GLU A 135 -6.58 5.75 21.66
N GLU A 136 -5.71 6.58 22.23
CA GLU A 136 -4.47 6.97 21.56
C GLU A 136 -3.51 5.80 21.41
N ILE A 137 -2.94 5.66 20.23
CA ILE A 137 -1.92 4.65 19.96
C ILE A 137 -0.59 5.13 20.56
N PRO A 138 0.09 4.35 21.42
CA PRO A 138 1.33 4.79 22.05
C PRO A 138 2.46 5.12 21.05
N LEU A 139 3.25 6.15 21.36
CA LEU A 139 4.40 6.57 20.54
C LEU A 139 5.41 5.44 20.27
N HIS A 140 5.59 4.50 21.21
CA HIS A 140 6.50 3.38 20.98
C HIS A 140 6.02 2.47 19.84
N ILE A 141 4.70 2.27 19.68
CA ILE A 141 4.14 1.47 18.57
C ILE A 141 4.40 2.15 17.23
N THR A 142 4.21 3.47 17.15
CA THR A 142 4.50 4.22 15.91
C THR A 142 5.99 4.23 15.59
N LYS A 143 6.87 4.32 16.60
CA LYS A 143 8.33 4.16 16.43
C LYS A 143 8.70 2.76 15.96
N THR A 144 8.09 1.74 16.52
CA THR A 144 8.29 0.35 16.12
C THR A 144 7.88 0.16 14.66
N ALA A 145 6.76 0.73 14.23
CA ALA A 145 6.25 0.66 12.85
C ALA A 145 7.22 1.18 11.78
N ASN A 146 8.05 2.17 12.10
CA ASN A 146 9.12 2.65 11.20
C ASN A 146 10.11 1.55 10.79
N ASN A 147 10.28 0.52 11.63
CA ASN A 147 11.24 -0.56 11.38
C ASN A 147 10.69 -1.70 10.51
N THR A 148 9.39 -1.70 10.18
CA THR A 148 8.81 -2.72 9.29
C THR A 148 9.42 -2.62 7.88
N VAL A 149 9.62 -3.76 7.20
CA VAL A 149 10.22 -3.77 5.86
C VAL A 149 9.18 -3.36 4.81
N GLN A 150 9.57 -2.45 3.90
CA GLN A 150 8.76 -2.10 2.74
C GLN A 150 9.32 -2.62 1.43
N LYS A 151 10.64 -2.61 1.24
CA LYS A 151 11.28 -2.94 -0.04
C LYS A 151 11.98 -4.28 0.02
N PHE A 152 11.97 -5.02 -1.08
CA PHE A 152 12.71 -6.29 -1.16
C PHE A 152 14.20 -6.12 -0.87
N THR A 153 14.80 -5.00 -1.30
CA THR A 153 16.20 -4.66 -1.03
C THR A 153 16.51 -4.44 0.45
N GLU A 154 15.50 -4.18 1.29
CA GLU A 154 15.67 -4.11 2.74
C GLU A 154 15.62 -5.49 3.38
N ALA A 155 14.78 -6.39 2.85
CA ALA A 155 14.66 -7.76 3.35
C ALA A 155 15.94 -8.58 3.16
N ILE A 156 16.76 -8.27 2.15
CA ILE A 156 18.06 -8.97 1.95
C ILE A 156 19.14 -8.52 2.95
N LEU A 157 18.96 -7.42 3.68
CA LEU A 157 19.90 -6.97 4.70
C LEU A 157 19.55 -7.63 6.05
N PRO A 158 20.39 -8.52 6.61
CA PRO A 158 20.02 -9.36 7.75
C PRO A 158 19.50 -8.56 8.97
N TRP A 159 20.13 -7.44 9.29
CA TRP A 159 19.75 -6.60 10.42
C TRP A 159 18.44 -5.84 10.19
N LYS A 160 18.11 -5.44 8.95
CA LYS A 160 16.81 -4.83 8.64
C LYS A 160 15.72 -5.89 8.66
N TYR A 161 15.99 -7.06 8.10
CA TYR A 161 15.07 -8.20 8.11
C TYR A 161 14.68 -8.60 9.55
N ILE A 162 15.66 -8.84 10.42
CA ILE A 162 15.42 -9.23 11.82
C ILE A 162 14.65 -8.14 12.56
N ARG A 163 15.02 -6.86 12.38
CA ARG A 163 14.30 -5.74 13.01
C ARG A 163 12.85 -5.63 12.50
N GLY A 164 12.63 -5.78 11.19
CA GLY A 164 11.30 -5.75 10.59
C GLY A 164 10.40 -6.86 11.12
N ARG A 165 10.93 -8.08 11.26
CA ARG A 165 10.19 -9.19 11.87
C ARG A 165 9.79 -8.92 13.32
N LYS A 166 10.72 -8.41 14.13
CA LYS A 166 10.44 -8.05 15.53
C LYS A 166 9.40 -6.94 15.62
N ALA A 167 9.55 -5.90 14.79
CA ALA A 167 8.63 -4.78 14.74
C ALA A 167 7.21 -5.21 14.34
N GLN A 168 7.09 -6.03 13.30
CA GLN A 168 5.80 -6.56 12.87
C GLN A 168 5.14 -7.39 13.98
N GLN A 169 5.90 -8.26 14.64
CA GLN A 169 5.37 -9.07 15.74
C GLN A 169 4.84 -8.19 16.90
N GLU A 170 5.58 -7.15 17.26
CA GLU A 170 5.20 -6.22 18.34
C GLU A 170 3.91 -5.46 18.00
N ILE A 171 3.79 -4.96 16.76
CA ILE A 171 2.57 -4.28 16.29
C ILE A 171 1.38 -5.23 16.27
N MET A 172 1.55 -6.46 15.78
CA MET A 172 0.48 -7.45 15.76
C MET A 172 0.05 -7.84 17.18
N ASN A 173 1.00 -7.99 18.11
CA ASN A 173 0.68 -8.25 19.51
C ASN A 173 -0.10 -7.07 20.12
N TYR A 174 0.34 -5.83 19.88
CA TYR A 174 -0.40 -4.65 20.34
C TYR A 174 -1.84 -4.65 19.81
N CYS A 175 -2.03 -4.88 18.50
CA CYS A 175 -3.34 -4.95 17.88
C CYS A 175 -4.22 -6.07 18.48
N GLU A 176 -3.65 -7.26 18.72
CA GLU A 176 -4.38 -8.39 19.34
C GLU A 176 -4.88 -8.08 20.75
N HIS A 177 -4.17 -7.26 21.53
CA HIS A 177 -4.55 -6.94 22.91
C HIS A 177 -5.57 -5.79 23.02
N HIS A 178 -5.61 -4.88 22.04
CA HIS A 178 -6.39 -3.63 22.15
C HIS A 178 -7.54 -3.53 21.14
N LEU A 179 -7.58 -4.37 20.12
CA LEU A 179 -8.71 -4.41 19.18
C LEU A 179 -9.78 -5.39 19.66
N ALA A 180 -11.02 -5.16 19.24
CA ALA A 180 -12.10 -6.11 19.43
C ALA A 180 -11.80 -7.45 18.72
N LYS A 181 -12.27 -8.56 19.31
CA LYS A 181 -11.90 -9.93 18.90
C LYS A 181 -12.28 -10.31 17.47
N ASP A 182 -13.28 -9.63 16.91
CA ASP A 182 -13.79 -9.83 15.56
C ASP A 182 -13.06 -8.96 14.51
N VAL A 183 -12.15 -8.08 14.94
CA VAL A 183 -11.35 -7.24 14.05
C VAL A 183 -10.13 -8.01 13.54
N HIS A 184 -9.94 -7.99 12.23
CA HIS A 184 -8.75 -8.58 11.62
C HIS A 184 -7.51 -7.72 11.87
N ILE A 185 -6.73 -8.09 12.90
CA ILE A 185 -5.63 -7.29 13.46
C ILE A 185 -4.58 -6.82 12.44
N LEU A 186 -4.32 -7.63 11.40
CA LEU A 186 -3.31 -7.28 10.40
C LEU A 186 -3.74 -6.13 9.50
N ASP A 187 -5.04 -5.93 9.27
CA ASP A 187 -5.52 -4.81 8.45
C ASP A 187 -5.28 -3.48 9.17
N VAL A 188 -5.49 -3.46 10.49
CA VAL A 188 -5.25 -2.29 11.33
C VAL A 188 -3.76 -2.05 11.54
N GLY A 189 -2.98 -3.10 11.86
CA GLY A 189 -1.55 -2.96 12.08
C GLY A 189 -0.77 -2.64 10.80
N HIS A 190 -1.21 -3.14 9.63
CA HIS A 190 -0.71 -2.67 8.34
C HIS A 190 -0.88 -1.16 8.22
N ASN A 191 -2.06 -0.64 8.55
CA ASN A 191 -2.37 0.78 8.41
C ASN A 191 -1.46 1.66 9.30
N ILE A 192 -1.17 1.24 10.54
CA ILE A 192 -0.16 1.93 11.38
C ILE A 192 1.19 2.01 10.65
N GLY A 193 1.66 0.90 10.10
CA GLY A 193 2.93 0.84 9.35
C GLY A 193 2.92 1.61 8.03
N GLU A 194 1.79 1.67 7.33
CA GLU A 194 1.63 2.48 6.12
C GLU A 194 1.66 3.98 6.45
N VAL A 195 0.87 4.40 7.44
CA VAL A 195 0.79 5.80 7.84
C VAL A 195 2.15 6.32 8.26
N VAL A 196 2.85 5.59 9.12
CA VAL A 196 4.16 6.00 9.65
C VAL A 196 5.20 6.18 8.55
N GLN A 197 5.21 5.28 7.57
CA GLN A 197 6.28 5.24 6.58
C GLN A 197 6.02 6.07 5.31
N ALA A 198 4.75 6.34 4.99
CA ALA A 198 4.39 7.05 3.76
C ALA A 198 3.89 8.49 4.02
N THR A 199 3.23 8.73 5.15
CA THR A 199 2.42 9.95 5.32
C THR A 199 3.27 11.20 5.51
N ALA A 200 4.34 11.16 6.30
CA ALA A 200 5.20 12.33 6.51
C ALA A 200 5.75 12.89 5.17
N GLY A 201 6.23 11.99 4.30
CA GLY A 201 6.66 12.35 2.95
C GLY A 201 5.51 12.92 2.10
N GLY A 202 4.33 12.30 2.14
CA GLY A 202 3.14 12.78 1.44
C GLY A 202 2.68 14.17 1.90
N LEU A 203 2.67 14.42 3.21
CA LEU A 203 2.32 15.72 3.81
C LEU A 203 3.31 16.82 3.40
N ARG A 204 4.61 16.53 3.41
CA ARG A 204 5.62 17.48 2.92
C ARG A 204 5.45 17.75 1.43
N LYS A 205 5.18 16.71 0.63
CA LYS A 205 4.89 16.89 -0.81
C LYS A 205 3.68 17.78 -1.05
N LEU A 206 2.62 17.65 -0.25
CA LEU A 206 1.48 18.57 -0.30
C LEU A 206 1.92 20.01 0.02
N LYS A 207 2.64 20.21 1.14
CA LYS A 207 3.12 21.53 1.56
C LYS A 207 4.03 22.20 0.52
N ASP A 208 4.84 21.42 -0.19
CA ASP A 208 5.77 21.93 -1.19
C ASP A 208 5.08 22.25 -2.54
N ASN A 209 3.79 21.90 -2.71
CA ASN A 209 3.05 22.04 -3.98
C ASN A 209 1.62 22.59 -3.75
N LEU A 210 1.46 23.58 -2.87
CA LEU A 210 0.14 24.11 -2.48
C LEU A 210 -0.63 24.74 -3.65
N ASP A 211 0.02 25.08 -4.75
CA ASP A 211 -0.56 25.67 -5.96
C ASP A 211 -1.20 24.66 -6.92
N LYS A 212 -0.96 23.36 -6.73
CA LYS A 212 -1.46 22.28 -7.59
C LYS A 212 -2.68 21.58 -6.99
N PRO A 213 -3.60 21.01 -7.81
CA PRO A 213 -4.63 20.11 -7.32
C PRO A 213 -4.05 18.89 -6.59
N VAL A 214 -4.66 18.47 -5.49
CA VAL A 214 -4.23 17.30 -4.68
C VAL A 214 -4.06 16.04 -5.53
N GLU A 215 -4.99 15.76 -6.43
CA GLU A 215 -4.93 14.61 -7.33
C GLU A 215 -3.72 14.66 -8.28
N GLU A 216 -3.33 15.85 -8.74
CA GLU A 216 -2.13 16.02 -9.57
C GLU A 216 -0.87 15.71 -8.76
N ILE A 217 -0.76 16.28 -7.54
CA ILE A 217 0.38 16.04 -6.64
C ILE A 217 0.57 14.54 -6.40
N PHE A 218 -0.50 13.82 -6.08
CA PHE A 218 -0.42 12.39 -5.71
C PHE A 218 -0.50 11.43 -6.90
N THR A 219 -0.67 11.92 -8.13
CA THR A 219 -0.38 11.13 -9.33
C THR A 219 1.07 11.31 -9.78
N GLU A 220 1.67 12.49 -9.59
CA GLU A 220 3.10 12.74 -9.82
C GLU A 220 4.00 12.15 -8.71
N HIS A 221 3.50 12.09 -7.48
CA HIS A 221 4.17 11.58 -6.29
C HIS A 221 3.36 10.48 -5.58
N PRO A 222 3.12 9.33 -6.23
CA PRO A 222 2.30 8.27 -5.68
C PRO A 222 2.96 7.65 -4.44
N LEU A 223 2.17 7.43 -3.40
CA LEU A 223 2.63 6.81 -2.15
C LEU A 223 2.85 5.31 -2.28
N THR A 224 2.01 4.63 -3.09
CA THR A 224 2.14 3.20 -3.36
C THR A 224 2.81 2.96 -4.71
N PRO A 225 4.04 2.44 -4.75
CA PRO A 225 4.77 2.31 -6.01
C PRO A 225 4.31 1.12 -6.86
N GLN A 226 3.88 0.03 -6.22
CA GLN A 226 3.57 -1.23 -6.90
C GLN A 226 2.46 -2.03 -6.23
N ALA A 227 1.73 -2.81 -7.03
CA ALA A 227 0.76 -3.80 -6.59
C ALA A 227 1.12 -5.18 -7.17
N PRO A 228 1.49 -6.17 -6.33
CA PRO A 228 1.84 -7.50 -6.81
C PRO A 228 0.60 -8.39 -7.04
N ARG A 229 0.72 -9.34 -7.96
CA ARG A 229 -0.23 -10.42 -8.26
C ARG A 229 0.52 -11.73 -8.45
N ILE A 230 -0.15 -12.85 -8.28
CA ILE A 230 0.37 -14.17 -8.62
C ILE A 230 -0.42 -14.77 -9.78
N ALA A 231 0.25 -15.48 -10.68
CA ALA A 231 -0.43 -16.22 -11.73
C ALA A 231 -1.25 -17.36 -11.13
N ILE A 232 -2.53 -17.44 -11.51
CA ILE A 232 -3.43 -18.55 -11.17
C ILE A 232 -3.72 -19.46 -12.37
N ALA A 233 -3.41 -18.99 -13.58
CA ALA A 233 -3.48 -19.77 -14.81
C ALA A 233 -2.23 -19.53 -15.68
N SER A 234 -1.94 -20.49 -16.56
CA SER A 234 -0.92 -20.34 -17.60
C SER A 234 -1.42 -19.36 -18.65
N SER A 235 -0.69 -18.27 -18.89
CA SER A 235 -1.10 -17.23 -19.83
C SER A 235 0.10 -16.48 -20.42
N THR A 236 -0.04 -16.04 -21.67
CA THR A 236 0.86 -15.06 -22.30
C THR A 236 0.26 -13.65 -22.32
N PHE A 237 -0.94 -13.47 -21.75
CA PHE A 237 -1.74 -12.24 -21.80
C PHE A 237 -1.96 -11.74 -23.25
N ASP A 238 -2.41 -12.65 -24.11
CA ASP A 238 -2.52 -12.54 -25.57
C ASP A 238 -1.23 -12.09 -26.25
N GLY A 239 -0.18 -12.89 -26.08
CA GLY A 239 1.12 -12.66 -26.73
C GLY A 239 1.92 -11.50 -26.15
N MET A 240 1.54 -10.95 -25.00
CA MET A 240 2.33 -9.95 -24.28
C MET A 240 3.64 -10.53 -23.75
N LEU A 241 3.67 -11.83 -23.45
CA LEU A 241 4.85 -12.58 -23.02
C LEU A 241 5.32 -13.55 -24.10
N SER A 242 6.64 -13.68 -24.26
CA SER A 242 7.25 -14.68 -25.15
C SER A 242 7.10 -16.12 -24.67
N SER A 243 6.85 -16.31 -23.37
CA SER A 243 6.58 -17.61 -22.76
C SER A 243 5.52 -17.46 -21.67
N PRO A 244 4.69 -18.47 -21.42
CA PRO A 244 3.58 -18.34 -20.48
C PRO A 244 4.02 -18.19 -19.03
N THR A 245 3.12 -17.64 -18.21
CA THR A 245 3.20 -17.68 -16.74
C THR A 245 3.09 -19.12 -16.24
N THR A 246 3.63 -19.36 -15.04
CA THR A 246 3.48 -20.62 -14.31
C THR A 246 2.59 -20.37 -13.08
N PRO A 247 1.41 -21.03 -12.98
CA PRO A 247 0.53 -20.90 -11.82
C PRO A 247 1.26 -21.14 -10.49
N GLY A 248 0.98 -20.32 -9.48
CA GLY A 248 1.57 -20.39 -8.15
C GLY A 248 3.06 -20.05 -8.07
N LYS A 249 3.72 -19.74 -9.20
CA LYS A 249 5.17 -19.47 -9.25
C LYS A 249 5.50 -18.09 -9.81
N THR A 250 4.83 -17.68 -10.88
CA THR A 250 5.08 -16.39 -11.50
C THR A 250 4.37 -15.27 -10.76
N VAL A 251 5.12 -14.28 -10.28
CA VAL A 251 4.59 -13.07 -9.65
C VAL A 251 4.66 -11.90 -10.64
N VAL A 252 3.56 -11.17 -10.78
CA VAL A 252 3.50 -9.94 -11.59
C VAL A 252 3.57 -8.73 -10.65
N LEU A 253 4.60 -7.91 -10.80
CA LEU A 253 4.76 -6.64 -10.11
C LEU A 253 4.24 -5.51 -11.01
N MET A 254 3.02 -5.05 -10.73
CA MET A 254 2.42 -3.91 -11.44
C MET A 254 2.95 -2.62 -10.83
N GLN A 255 3.68 -1.83 -11.61
CA GLN A 255 4.29 -0.56 -11.20
C GLN A 255 3.25 0.56 -11.27
N ILE A 256 2.25 0.49 -10.39
CA ILE A 256 1.07 1.37 -10.42
C ILE A 256 1.45 2.85 -10.23
N GLY A 257 2.49 3.17 -9.45
CA GLY A 257 2.94 4.56 -9.30
C GLY A 257 3.47 5.15 -10.61
N LYS A 258 4.19 4.35 -11.42
CA LYS A 258 4.63 4.79 -12.75
C LYS A 258 3.45 4.98 -13.71
N ALA A 259 2.41 4.15 -13.57
CA ALA A 259 1.19 4.28 -14.36
C ALA A 259 0.39 5.53 -13.95
N ALA A 260 0.30 5.84 -12.66
CA ALA A 260 -0.31 7.07 -12.14
C ALA A 260 0.37 8.31 -12.73
N ALA A 261 1.69 8.40 -12.61
CA ALA A 261 2.46 9.55 -13.14
C ALA A 261 2.35 9.71 -14.66
N LYS A 262 2.15 8.60 -15.40
CA LYS A 262 2.00 8.63 -16.86
C LYS A 262 0.60 9.06 -17.30
N THR A 263 -0.43 8.76 -16.52
CA THR A 263 -1.85 8.91 -16.94
C THR A 263 -2.58 10.02 -16.21
N HIS A 264 -2.05 10.48 -15.08
CA HIS A 264 -2.74 11.32 -14.11
C HIS A 264 -4.07 10.72 -13.62
N ASP A 265 -4.23 9.39 -13.72
CA ASP A 265 -5.38 8.67 -13.21
C ASP A 265 -5.13 8.26 -11.75
N ILE A 266 -5.88 8.87 -10.84
CA ILE A 266 -5.75 8.68 -9.40
C ILE A 266 -6.00 7.24 -8.97
N PHE A 267 -6.74 6.43 -9.75
CA PHE A 267 -6.95 5.02 -9.43
C PHE A 267 -5.67 4.19 -9.55
N PHE A 268 -4.64 4.67 -10.26
CA PHE A 268 -3.33 4.04 -10.23
C PHE A 268 -2.50 4.40 -8.98
N SER A 269 -2.80 5.51 -8.28
CA SER A 269 -2.14 5.83 -7.01
C SER A 269 -2.63 4.94 -5.86
N PHE A 270 -3.83 4.35 -6.00
CA PHE A 270 -4.49 3.54 -4.98
C PHE A 270 -4.82 2.12 -5.44
N GLY A 271 -4.40 1.70 -6.64
CA GLY A 271 -4.82 0.43 -7.23
C GLY A 271 -4.28 0.23 -8.64
N ALA A 272 -4.90 -0.68 -9.39
CA ALA A 272 -4.49 -1.04 -10.75
C ALA A 272 -5.24 -0.24 -11.84
N GLY A 273 -5.69 0.99 -11.52
CA GLY A 273 -6.40 1.85 -12.49
C GLY A 273 -7.90 1.52 -12.65
N SER A 274 -8.50 0.84 -11.67
CA SER A 274 -9.94 0.60 -11.59
C SER A 274 -10.45 0.86 -10.17
N SER A 275 -11.74 1.20 -10.05
CA SER A 275 -12.40 1.47 -8.78
C SER A 275 -12.61 0.22 -7.93
N GLU A 276 -12.94 -0.91 -8.56
CA GLU A 276 -13.29 -2.18 -7.91
C GLU A 276 -12.21 -2.65 -6.90
N ARG A 277 -10.95 -2.36 -7.21
CA ARG A 277 -9.78 -2.88 -6.47
C ARG A 277 -8.93 -1.79 -5.84
N ALA A 278 -9.44 -0.56 -5.81
CA ALA A 278 -8.78 0.56 -5.17
C ALA A 278 -8.74 0.40 -3.64
N CYS A 279 -7.71 0.98 -3.03
CA CYS A 279 -7.56 1.10 -1.59
C CYS A 279 -8.78 1.79 -0.99
N VAL A 280 -9.36 1.19 0.05
CA VAL A 280 -10.53 1.72 0.78
C VAL A 280 -10.26 3.09 1.42
N PHE A 281 -9.00 3.43 1.68
CA PHE A 281 -8.60 4.73 2.24
C PHE A 281 -8.47 5.85 1.19
N LYS A 282 -8.67 5.59 -0.11
CA LYS A 282 -8.47 6.58 -1.18
C LYS A 282 -9.22 7.89 -0.90
N ASP A 283 -10.53 7.81 -0.70
CA ASP A 283 -11.36 9.00 -0.61
C ASP A 283 -11.13 9.76 0.69
N PHE A 284 -10.91 9.04 1.79
CA PHE A 284 -10.46 9.63 3.05
C PHE A 284 -9.16 10.41 2.90
N PHE A 285 -8.15 9.80 2.25
CA PHE A 285 -6.86 10.44 2.02
C PHE A 285 -6.99 11.70 1.17
N LEU A 286 -7.73 11.62 0.06
CA LEU A 286 -7.90 12.76 -0.85
C LEU A 286 -8.67 13.90 -0.19
N ALA A 287 -9.72 13.59 0.57
CA ALA A 287 -10.45 14.59 1.34
C ALA A 287 -9.53 15.27 2.36
N PHE A 288 -8.79 14.48 3.16
CA PHE A 288 -7.89 15.00 4.18
C PHE A 288 -6.83 15.93 3.58
N MET A 289 -6.19 15.50 2.50
CA MET A 289 -5.16 16.30 1.82
C MET A 289 -5.73 17.59 1.22
N LYS A 290 -6.97 17.60 0.73
CA LYS A 290 -7.62 18.81 0.23
C LYS A 290 -7.92 19.81 1.34
N ASP A 291 -8.43 19.34 2.47
CA ASP A 291 -8.72 20.23 3.60
C ASP A 291 -7.43 20.76 4.23
N LEU A 292 -6.41 19.90 4.34
CA LEU A 292 -5.07 20.31 4.77
C LEU A 292 -4.44 21.32 3.82
N GLN A 293 -4.59 21.15 2.51
CA GLN A 293 -4.10 22.12 1.53
C GLN A 293 -4.71 23.50 1.74
N LYS A 294 -6.04 23.57 1.89
CA LYS A 294 -6.76 24.82 2.16
C LYS A 294 -6.28 25.47 3.44
N GLU A 295 -6.09 24.68 4.50
CA GLU A 295 -5.62 25.20 5.79
C GLU A 295 -4.19 25.73 5.71
N LEU A 296 -3.29 25.03 5.01
CA LEU A 296 -1.92 25.50 4.77
C LEU A 296 -1.89 26.79 3.95
N GLN A 297 -2.72 26.90 2.90
CA GLN A 297 -2.87 28.12 2.10
C GLN A 297 -3.39 29.28 2.96
N ARG A 298 -4.39 29.03 3.82
CA ARG A 298 -4.95 30.04 4.75
C ARG A 298 -3.88 30.56 5.71
N ILE A 299 -3.07 29.67 6.28
CA ILE A 299 -2.01 30.03 7.22
C ILE A 299 -0.86 30.75 6.52
N ALA A 300 -0.54 30.43 5.27
CA ALA A 300 0.51 31.10 4.50
C ALA A 300 0.13 32.52 4.03
N ALA A 301 -1.17 32.82 3.96
CA ALA A 301 -1.69 34.15 3.62
C ALA A 301 -1.76 35.12 4.83
N LEU A 302 -1.50 34.63 6.04
CA LEU A 302 -1.45 35.39 7.30
C LEU A 302 -0.01 35.69 7.72
#